data_AF-A0A9P1EAF1-F1
#
_entry.id   AF-A0A9P1EAF1-F1
#
_cell.length_a   1.000
_cell.length_b   1.000
_cell.length_c   1.000
_cell.angle_alpha   90.00
_cell.angle_beta   90.00
_cell.angle_gamma   90.00
#
_symmetry.space_group_name_H-M   'P 1'
#
loop_
_entity.id
_entity.type
_entity.pdbx_description
1 polymer ?
#
loop_
_entity_poly.entity_id
_entity_poly.type
_entity_poly.pdbx_seq_one_letter_code
_entity_poly.pdbx_strand_id
1 'polypeptide(L)'
;MTSAMAFSAVFSAPMTFGSFTSAKLNSVSSFPPSVAFLSSKSSFFRNAPFLQSSVFSAPLFKSRLSANICSRAATEKSVHDFTVKDSDGKGVSLSKYKGKVLLIVNVASKCGLTNSNYSELSHLYEKYKSQGFEILAFPCNQFGGQEPGSNEEIKQFACTRFKAEFPIFDKVDVNGSNTAPVYQFLKASAGGFLGGLIKWNFEKFLVDKNGKVVERYAPTTSPFQIEKDIQKLLVV
;
A
#
# COMPACT_ATOMS: atom_id res chain seq x y z
N MET A 1 23.07 55.85 -15.70
CA MET A 1 23.29 54.61 -16.47
C MET A 1 21.98 53.84 -16.51
N THR A 2 21.13 54.19 -17.48
CA THR A 2 19.82 53.60 -17.75
C THR A 2 20.01 52.64 -18.93
N SER A 3 19.74 51.35 -18.73
CA SER A 3 19.78 50.37 -19.82
C SER A 3 18.44 49.63 -19.87
N ALA A 4 17.68 49.95 -20.91
CA ALA A 4 16.42 49.29 -21.27
C ALA A 4 16.76 48.07 -22.15
N MET A 5 16.30 46.89 -21.74
CA MET A 5 16.39 45.66 -22.54
C MET A 5 15.09 45.49 -23.33
N ALA A 6 15.21 45.42 -24.65
CA ALA A 6 14.12 45.26 -25.59
C ALA A 6 13.61 43.81 -25.64
N PHE A 7 12.29 43.66 -25.63
CA PHE A 7 11.59 42.43 -26.01
C PHE A 7 11.62 42.28 -27.54
N SER A 8 11.96 41.08 -28.02
CA SER A 8 11.66 40.67 -29.40
C SER A 8 11.01 39.30 -29.36
N ALA A 9 9.76 39.27 -29.81
CA ALA A 9 8.98 38.08 -30.12
C ALA A 9 9.27 37.61 -31.56
N VAL A 10 8.50 36.62 -32.00
CA VAL A 10 8.32 36.08 -33.36
C VAL A 10 9.29 34.94 -33.75
N PHE A 11 8.80 33.69 -33.78
CA PHE A 11 8.32 33.03 -35.02
C PHE A 11 7.72 31.64 -34.75
N SER A 12 6.51 31.43 -35.29
CA SER A 12 5.82 30.14 -35.41
C SER A 12 6.04 29.55 -36.81
N ALA A 13 6.02 28.21 -36.90
CA ALA A 13 5.53 27.33 -37.99
C ALA A 13 6.45 26.10 -38.21
N PRO A 14 6.02 25.05 -38.94
CA PRO A 14 4.83 24.22 -38.71
C PRO A 14 5.17 22.71 -38.66
N MET A 15 4.21 21.92 -38.19
CA MET A 15 4.18 20.45 -38.20
C MET A 15 4.15 19.90 -39.65
N THR A 16 4.98 18.91 -39.94
CA THR A 16 4.93 18.11 -41.18
C THR A 16 4.27 16.76 -40.94
N PHE A 17 3.24 16.49 -41.74
CA PHE A 17 2.53 15.23 -41.89
C PHE A 17 3.35 14.26 -42.75
N GLY A 18 3.49 13.01 -42.32
CA GLY A 18 4.01 11.89 -43.12
C GLY A 18 3.00 10.74 -43.15
N SER A 19 2.46 10.46 -44.33
CA SER A 19 1.47 9.42 -44.62
C SER A 19 2.10 8.08 -45.00
N PHE A 20 1.40 7.01 -44.63
CA PHE A 20 1.20 5.70 -45.29
C PHE A 20 2.33 5.02 -46.06
N THR A 21 2.65 3.79 -45.67
CA THR A 21 2.63 2.64 -46.58
C THR A 21 2.10 1.38 -45.89
N SER A 22 1.26 0.66 -46.63
CA SER A 22 0.63 -0.62 -46.30
C SER A 22 1.33 -1.72 -47.09
N ALA A 23 1.58 -2.89 -46.48
CA ALA A 23 2.00 -4.08 -47.20
C ALA A 23 1.24 -5.32 -46.70
N LYS A 24 0.50 -5.92 -47.64
CA LYS A 24 -0.16 -7.24 -47.64
C LYS A 24 0.88 -8.37 -47.40
N LEU A 25 0.61 -9.41 -46.60
CA LEU A 25 -0.30 -10.58 -46.76
C LEU A 25 0.35 -11.74 -47.55
N ASN A 26 0.44 -12.89 -46.90
CA ASN A 26 0.34 -14.29 -47.38
C ASN A 26 1.16 -15.22 -46.45
N SER A 27 0.89 -16.49 -46.19
CA SER A 27 -0.30 -17.35 -46.06
C SER A 27 0.25 -18.79 -45.96
N VAL A 28 -0.30 -19.64 -45.08
CA VAL A 28 -0.40 -21.12 -45.23
C VAL A 28 0.94 -21.88 -45.04
N SER A 29 1.11 -23.06 -44.44
CA SER A 29 0.36 -24.29 -44.03
C SER A 29 1.20 -24.93 -42.88
N SER A 30 0.86 -25.97 -42.11
CA SER A 30 0.20 -27.25 -42.39
C SER A 30 -0.02 -28.02 -41.07
N PHE A 31 -1.20 -28.64 -40.91
CA PHE A 31 -1.46 -29.87 -40.12
C PHE A 31 -0.91 -31.10 -40.88
N PRO A 32 -0.85 -32.39 -40.40
CA PRO A 32 -1.83 -33.08 -39.53
C PRO A 32 -1.22 -34.23 -38.63
N PRO A 33 -1.88 -35.39 -38.29
CA PRO A 33 -2.25 -35.72 -36.90
C PRO A 33 -1.95 -37.21 -36.44
N SER A 34 -2.58 -37.61 -35.32
CA SER A 34 -2.88 -38.99 -34.83
C SER A 34 -1.84 -39.64 -33.88
N VAL A 35 -2.13 -40.52 -32.91
CA VAL A 35 -3.23 -41.49 -32.69
C VAL A 35 -3.30 -41.92 -31.19
N ALA A 36 -4.50 -42.36 -30.74
CA ALA A 36 -4.82 -43.48 -29.81
C ALA A 36 -4.40 -43.44 -28.32
N PHE A 37 -4.98 -44.18 -27.38
CA PHE A 37 -6.27 -44.87 -27.08
C PHE A 37 -5.95 -45.70 -25.81
N LEU A 38 -6.84 -45.79 -24.80
CA LEU A 38 -6.97 -46.81 -23.71
C LEU A 38 -7.58 -46.11 -22.49
N SER A 39 -8.89 -46.21 -22.20
CA SER A 39 -9.64 -47.35 -21.65
C SER A 39 -9.04 -47.95 -20.37
N SER A 40 -9.68 -47.68 -19.23
CA SER A 40 -10.01 -48.75 -18.29
C SER A 40 -11.21 -48.37 -17.41
N LYS A 41 -12.21 -49.24 -17.40
CA LYS A 41 -13.39 -49.24 -16.52
C LYS A 41 -13.06 -50.08 -15.28
N SER A 42 -13.58 -49.70 -14.11
CA SER A 42 -14.18 -50.67 -13.19
C SER A 42 -15.05 -49.99 -12.15
N SER A 43 -16.22 -50.56 -11.97
CA SER A 43 -17.35 -50.17 -11.14
C SER A 43 -17.43 -51.01 -9.85
N PHE A 44 -18.36 -50.63 -8.97
CA PHE A 44 -18.97 -51.43 -7.87
C PHE A 44 -18.15 -51.57 -6.56
N PHE A 45 -18.70 -51.59 -5.33
CA PHE A 45 -20.02 -51.99 -4.81
C PHE A 45 -20.31 -51.39 -3.40
N ARG A 46 -21.61 -51.23 -3.10
CA ARG A 46 -22.40 -51.56 -1.87
C ARG A 46 -22.47 -50.66 -0.62
N ASN A 47 -23.74 -50.58 -0.19
CA ASN A 47 -24.37 -50.03 1.02
C ASN A 47 -24.16 -50.91 2.30
N ALA A 48 -24.12 -50.23 3.47
CA ALA A 48 -24.75 -50.47 4.80
C ALA A 48 -24.70 -51.89 5.46
N PRO A 49 -25.05 -52.13 6.76
CA PRO A 49 -25.62 -51.25 7.80
C PRO A 49 -25.03 -51.40 9.25
N PHE A 50 -25.50 -50.51 10.13
CA PHE A 50 -25.96 -50.69 11.53
C PHE A 50 -25.45 -51.90 12.37
N LEU A 51 -24.84 -51.62 13.54
CA LEU A 51 -24.89 -52.49 14.72
C LEU A 51 -24.70 -51.69 16.02
N GLN A 52 -25.19 -52.30 17.09
CA GLN A 52 -25.83 -51.73 18.26
C GLN A 52 -24.93 -51.81 19.51
N SER A 53 -25.09 -50.82 20.41
CA SER A 53 -24.95 -50.87 21.88
C SER A 53 -23.85 -51.71 22.56
N SER A 54 -23.07 -51.05 23.43
CA SER A 54 -22.92 -51.49 24.82
C SER A 54 -22.40 -50.35 25.69
N VAL A 55 -23.17 -50.06 26.73
CA VAL A 55 -22.93 -49.04 27.75
C VAL A 55 -21.93 -49.62 28.76
N PHE A 56 -20.79 -48.96 28.96
CA PHE A 56 -19.94 -49.20 30.12
C PHE A 56 -19.74 -47.87 30.85
N SER A 57 -20.45 -47.72 31.97
CA SER A 57 -20.21 -46.67 32.96
C SER A 57 -18.88 -46.94 33.67
N ALA A 58 -17.93 -46.03 33.50
CA ALA A 58 -16.77 -45.92 34.37
C ALA A 58 -16.88 -44.61 35.20
N PRO A 59 -16.54 -44.63 36.50
CA PRO A 59 -16.64 -43.44 37.34
C PRO A 59 -15.51 -42.47 36.99
N LEU A 60 -15.87 -41.34 36.38
CA LEU A 60 -14.93 -40.28 36.04
C LEU A 60 -14.59 -39.48 37.32
N PHE A 61 -13.40 -39.75 37.87
CA PHE A 61 -12.76 -38.92 38.88
C PHE A 61 -12.68 -37.46 38.38
N LYS A 62 -13.40 -36.53 39.03
CA LYS A 62 -13.28 -35.09 38.78
C LYS A 62 -11.98 -34.57 39.38
N SER A 63 -10.88 -34.70 38.64
CA SER A 63 -9.68 -33.91 38.89
C SER A 63 -9.94 -32.48 38.40
N ARG A 64 -10.20 -31.55 39.33
CA ARG A 64 -10.12 -30.11 39.07
C ARG A 64 -8.65 -29.75 38.88
N LEU A 65 -8.13 -29.92 37.65
CA LEU A 65 -6.96 -29.17 37.22
C LEU A 65 -7.41 -27.73 36.97
N SER A 66 -7.07 -26.85 37.93
CA SER A 66 -7.04 -25.41 37.69
C SER A 66 -5.91 -25.16 36.69
N ALA A 67 -6.24 -25.25 35.41
CA ALA A 67 -5.37 -24.76 34.35
C ALA A 67 -5.33 -23.24 34.48
N ASN A 68 -4.28 -22.73 35.12
CA ASN A 68 -3.85 -21.35 34.90
C ASN A 68 -3.44 -21.24 33.43
N ILE A 69 -4.43 -20.97 32.57
CA ILE A 69 -4.20 -20.55 31.20
C ILE A 69 -3.56 -19.17 31.32
N CYS A 70 -2.23 -19.16 31.43
CA CYS A 70 -1.45 -17.97 31.21
C CYS A 70 -1.58 -17.67 29.72
N SER A 71 -2.58 -16.87 29.36
CA SER A 71 -2.73 -16.28 28.05
C SER A 71 -1.47 -15.48 27.76
N ARG A 72 -0.50 -16.10 27.07
CA ARG A 72 0.61 -15.40 26.46
C ARG A 72 -0.02 -14.46 25.45
N ALA A 73 -0.13 -13.17 25.82
CA ALA A 73 -0.61 -12.14 24.93
C ALA A 73 0.15 -12.29 23.60
N ALA A 74 -0.55 -12.70 22.55
CA ALA A 74 0.00 -12.60 21.21
C ALA A 74 0.32 -11.11 21.03
N THR A 75 1.60 -10.76 20.99
CA THR A 75 2.02 -9.40 20.67
C THR A 75 1.54 -9.13 19.26
N GLU A 76 0.38 -8.49 19.14
CA GLU A 76 -0.12 -8.04 17.84
C GLU A 76 0.95 -7.16 17.20
N LYS A 77 1.33 -7.48 15.96
CA LYS A 77 2.36 -6.73 15.24
C LYS A 77 1.94 -5.26 15.13
N SER A 78 2.86 -4.36 15.43
CA SER A 78 2.65 -2.92 15.41
C SER A 78 3.51 -2.27 14.35
N VAL A 79 3.05 -1.15 13.78
CA VAL A 79 3.89 -0.33 12.89
C VAL A 79 5.17 0.16 13.59
N HIS A 80 5.13 0.23 14.93
CA HIS A 80 6.24 0.67 15.75
C HIS A 80 7.43 -0.31 15.79
N ASP A 81 7.24 -1.53 15.28
CA ASP A 81 8.27 -2.58 15.24
C ASP A 81 9.20 -2.45 14.03
N PHE A 82 8.90 -1.54 13.09
CA PHE A 82 9.66 -1.36 11.86
C PHE A 82 10.72 -0.25 11.96
N THR A 83 11.84 -0.47 11.30
CA THR A 83 12.81 0.57 10.96
C THR A 83 12.74 0.84 9.45
N VAL A 84 12.66 2.11 9.09
CA VAL A 84 12.69 2.58 7.69
C VAL A 84 13.90 3.47 7.47
N LYS A 85 14.20 3.85 6.23
CA LYS A 85 15.24 4.84 5.94
C LYS A 85 14.59 6.20 5.70
N ASP A 86 15.17 7.27 6.23
CA ASP A 86 14.81 8.63 5.83
C ASP A 86 15.33 8.96 4.43
N SER A 87 15.01 10.16 3.93
CA SER A 87 15.45 10.63 2.61
C SER A 87 16.97 10.65 2.43
N ASP A 88 17.72 10.76 3.52
CA ASP A 88 19.19 10.78 3.53
C ASP A 88 19.79 9.36 3.70
N GLY A 89 18.94 8.31 3.68
CA GLY A 89 19.31 6.90 3.76
C GLY A 89 19.58 6.39 5.18
N LYS A 90 19.36 7.21 6.22
CA LYS A 90 19.61 6.85 7.62
C LYS A 90 18.44 6.08 8.20
N GLY A 91 18.74 5.06 9.01
CA GLY A 91 17.72 4.28 9.71
C GLY A 91 16.93 5.12 10.73
N VAL A 92 15.60 5.05 10.65
CA VAL A 92 14.63 5.66 11.55
C VAL A 92 13.69 4.59 12.07
N SER A 93 13.77 4.32 13.38
CA SER A 93 12.82 3.43 14.05
C SER A 93 11.46 4.12 14.14
N LEU A 94 10.40 3.46 13.67
CA LEU A 94 9.03 3.98 13.75
C LEU A 94 8.49 3.97 15.18
N SER A 95 9.17 3.29 16.12
CA SER A 95 8.86 3.37 17.55
C SER A 95 8.89 4.80 18.12
N LYS A 96 9.60 5.74 17.48
CA LYS A 96 9.61 7.16 17.85
C LYS A 96 8.24 7.84 17.73
N TYR A 97 7.31 7.23 16.99
CA TYR A 97 5.96 7.75 16.78
C TYR A 97 4.91 7.11 17.70
N LYS A 98 5.31 6.30 18.68
CA LYS A 98 4.42 5.75 19.69
C LYS A 98 3.59 6.86 20.36
N GLY A 99 2.29 6.61 20.52
CA GLY A 99 1.36 7.58 21.09
C GLY A 99 0.83 8.61 20.09
N LYS A 100 1.30 8.61 18.83
CA LYS A 100 0.76 9.46 17.77
C LYS A 100 -0.19 8.68 16.86
N VAL A 101 -1.20 9.39 16.34
CA VAL A 101 -2.00 8.93 15.20
C VAL A 101 -1.16 9.14 13.94
N LEU A 102 -1.04 8.11 13.10
CA LEU A 102 -0.25 8.18 11.87
C LEU A 102 -1.14 8.08 10.64
N LEU A 103 -0.87 8.93 9.65
CA LEU A 103 -1.33 8.74 8.28
C LEU A 103 -0.14 8.38 7.40
N ILE A 104 -0.08 7.12 6.96
CA ILE A 104 1.02 6.62 6.12
C ILE A 104 0.57 6.62 4.66
N VAL A 105 1.35 7.24 3.78
CA VAL A 105 0.95 7.51 2.39
C VAL A 105 2.07 7.17 1.41
N ASN A 106 1.77 6.46 0.32
CA ASN A 106 2.71 6.34 -0.80
C ASN A 106 2.53 7.54 -1.73
N VAL A 107 3.60 8.27 -2.03
CA VAL A 107 3.54 9.54 -2.76
C VAL A 107 4.27 9.49 -4.11
N ALA A 108 3.90 10.41 -4.99
CA ALA A 108 4.53 10.64 -6.29
C ALA A 108 4.53 12.14 -6.64
N SER A 109 5.59 12.66 -7.25
CA SER A 109 5.70 14.07 -7.65
C SER A 109 5.03 14.38 -9.00
N LYS A 110 4.93 13.41 -9.91
CA LYS A 110 4.43 13.58 -11.29
C LYS A 110 3.11 12.86 -11.54
N CYS A 111 2.24 12.82 -10.53
CA CYS A 111 0.92 12.20 -10.63
C CYS A 111 -0.18 13.27 -10.78
N GLY A 112 -1.27 12.95 -11.49
CA GLY A 112 -2.44 13.84 -11.59
C GLY A 112 -3.09 14.15 -10.24
N LEU A 113 -2.85 13.30 -9.23
CA LEU A 113 -3.34 13.46 -7.86
C LEU A 113 -2.41 14.26 -6.95
N THR A 114 -1.19 14.59 -7.41
CA THR A 114 -0.13 15.20 -6.57
C THR A 114 -0.56 16.54 -5.98
N ASN A 115 -1.16 17.42 -6.80
CA ASN A 115 -1.50 18.77 -6.36
C ASN A 115 -2.52 18.77 -5.21
N SER A 116 -3.66 18.09 -5.38
CA SER A 116 -4.68 18.04 -4.34
C SER A 116 -4.18 17.29 -3.11
N ASN A 117 -3.53 16.13 -3.28
CA ASN A 117 -3.11 15.34 -2.14
C ASN A 117 -2.06 16.05 -1.29
N TYR A 118 -0.97 16.58 -1.87
CA TYR A 118 0.03 17.27 -1.05
C TYR A 118 -0.54 18.52 -0.38
N SER A 119 -1.34 19.33 -1.07
CA SER A 119 -1.94 20.52 -0.48
C SER A 119 -2.86 20.18 0.70
N GLU A 120 -3.71 19.16 0.56
CA GLU A 120 -4.62 18.74 1.63
C GLU A 120 -3.89 18.06 2.79
N LEU A 121 -2.86 17.23 2.50
CA LEU A 121 -2.01 16.63 3.53
C LEU A 121 -1.26 17.69 4.33
N SER A 122 -0.65 18.68 3.67
CA SER A 122 0.03 19.80 4.35
C SER A 122 -0.94 20.58 5.25
N HIS A 123 -2.17 20.82 4.78
CA HIS A 123 -3.19 21.50 5.58
C HIS A 123 -3.57 20.69 6.84
N LEU A 124 -3.85 19.39 6.69
CA LEU A 124 -4.17 18.54 7.83
C LEU A 124 -3.00 18.44 8.81
N TYR A 125 -1.79 18.31 8.29
CA TYR A 125 -0.60 18.26 9.13
C TYR A 125 -0.43 19.55 9.92
N GLU A 126 -0.54 20.72 9.29
CA GLU A 126 -0.45 22.01 9.98
C GLU A 126 -1.46 22.10 11.13
N LYS A 127 -2.69 21.65 10.88
CA LYS A 127 -3.78 21.70 11.86
C LYS A 127 -3.56 20.78 13.06
N TYR A 128 -2.98 19.59 12.84
CA TYR A 128 -2.97 18.51 13.86
C TYR A 128 -1.59 18.07 14.35
N LYS A 129 -0.48 18.53 13.76
CA LYS A 129 0.90 18.11 14.13
C LYS A 129 1.22 18.30 15.62
N SER A 130 0.67 19.35 16.25
CA SER A 130 0.83 19.64 17.68
C SER A 130 -0.12 18.84 18.60
N GLN A 131 -1.06 18.09 18.04
CA GLN A 131 -2.11 17.36 18.77
C GLN A 131 -1.83 15.85 18.81
N GLY A 132 -0.64 15.41 18.40
CA GLY A 132 -0.28 13.99 18.33
C GLY A 132 -0.64 13.32 17.00
N PHE A 133 -0.72 14.08 15.91
CA PHE A 133 -0.84 13.56 14.55
C PHE A 133 0.50 13.64 13.81
N GLU A 134 0.77 12.68 12.93
CA GLU A 134 1.96 12.64 12.09
C GLU A 134 1.64 12.03 10.73
N ILE A 135 2.23 12.56 9.65
CA ILE A 135 2.13 12.00 8.31
C ILE A 135 3.48 11.36 7.95
N LEU A 136 3.48 10.11 7.49
CA LEU A 136 4.69 9.43 7.03
C LEU A 136 4.59 9.21 5.51
N ALA A 137 5.32 10.00 4.73
CA ALA A 137 5.28 9.96 3.27
C ALA A 137 6.40 9.07 2.71
N PHE A 138 6.03 8.09 1.90
CA PHE A 138 6.93 7.13 1.26
C PHE A 138 6.88 7.30 -0.26
N PRO A 139 7.87 7.95 -0.88
CA PRO A 139 7.94 8.06 -2.33
C PRO A 139 7.97 6.68 -2.99
N CYS A 140 7.28 6.50 -4.13
CA CYS A 140 7.23 5.23 -4.84
C CYS A 140 7.15 5.43 -6.35
N ASN A 141 8.03 4.76 -7.11
CA ASN A 141 8.09 4.92 -8.56
C ASN A 141 7.37 3.79 -9.34
N GLN A 142 6.70 2.87 -8.65
CA GLN A 142 6.08 1.67 -9.27
C GLN A 142 4.84 2.00 -10.12
N PHE A 143 4.27 3.20 -9.99
CA PHE A 143 3.02 3.59 -10.64
C PHE A 143 3.29 4.60 -11.76
N GLY A 144 3.42 4.09 -12.99
CA GLY A 144 3.62 4.91 -14.18
C GLY A 144 4.92 5.71 -14.21
N GLY A 145 5.93 5.34 -13.42
CA GLY A 145 7.20 6.07 -13.35
C GLY A 145 7.05 7.52 -12.85
N GLN A 146 6.06 7.79 -12.00
CA GLN A 146 5.66 9.13 -11.58
C GLN A 146 6.50 9.70 -10.41
N GLU A 147 7.52 8.98 -9.95
CA GLU A 147 8.48 9.42 -8.92
C GLU A 147 9.94 9.11 -9.34
N PRO A 148 10.39 9.63 -10.50
CA PRO A 148 11.69 9.25 -11.08
C PRO A 148 12.88 9.90 -10.38
N GLY A 149 12.67 10.98 -9.63
CA GLY A 149 13.74 11.77 -9.02
C GLY A 149 14.47 11.07 -7.88
N SER A 150 15.59 11.67 -7.46
CA SER A 150 16.31 11.29 -6.24
C SER A 150 15.53 11.69 -4.98
N ASN A 151 15.91 11.15 -3.82
CA ASN A 151 15.26 11.52 -2.55
C ASN A 151 15.37 13.02 -2.26
N GLU A 152 16.50 13.63 -2.59
CA GLU A 152 16.75 15.06 -2.44
C GLU A 152 15.81 15.87 -3.33
N GLU A 153 15.67 15.50 -4.60
CA GLU A 153 14.75 16.17 -5.54
C GLU A 153 13.30 16.06 -5.09
N ILE A 154 12.88 14.88 -4.62
CA ILE A 154 11.52 14.62 -4.14
C ILE A 154 11.22 15.45 -2.88
N LYS A 155 12.15 15.46 -1.92
CA LYS A 155 12.04 16.26 -0.69
C LYS A 155 11.96 17.75 -1.01
N GLN A 156 12.84 18.25 -1.87
CA GLN A 156 12.82 19.64 -2.31
C GLN A 156 11.50 19.99 -3.01
N PHE A 157 11.02 19.13 -3.90
CA PHE A 157 9.73 19.32 -4.57
C PHE A 157 8.58 19.48 -3.57
N ALA A 158 8.45 18.55 -2.62
CA ALA A 158 7.36 18.59 -1.63
C ALA A 158 7.46 19.80 -0.70
N CYS A 159 8.66 20.11 -0.18
CA CYS A 159 8.86 21.22 0.74
C CYS A 159 8.68 22.59 0.06
N THR A 160 9.23 22.79 -1.14
CA THR A 160 9.16 24.10 -1.81
C THR A 160 7.79 24.38 -2.41
N ARG A 161 7.17 23.39 -3.06
CA ARG A 161 5.90 23.56 -3.78
C ARG A 161 4.69 23.50 -2.85
N PHE A 162 4.72 22.61 -1.87
CA PHE A 162 3.56 22.30 -1.03
C PHE A 162 3.76 22.61 0.45
N LYS A 163 4.93 23.18 0.82
CA LYS A 163 5.28 23.48 2.22
C LYS A 163 5.10 22.25 3.11
N ALA A 164 5.46 21.08 2.60
CA ALA A 164 5.37 19.84 3.35
C ALA A 164 6.37 19.88 4.51
N GLU A 165 5.87 19.82 5.74
CA GLU A 165 6.66 19.80 6.98
C GLU A 165 6.71 18.40 7.63
N PHE A 166 5.98 17.44 7.08
CA PHE A 166 5.96 16.07 7.56
C PHE A 166 7.14 15.25 7.00
N PRO A 167 7.59 14.18 7.69
CA PRO A 167 8.66 13.32 7.23
C PRO A 167 8.42 12.69 5.84
N ILE A 168 9.42 12.87 4.96
CA ILE A 168 9.54 12.18 3.67
C ILE A 168 10.71 11.19 3.77
N PHE A 169 10.37 9.91 3.64
CA PHE A 169 11.30 8.79 3.76
C PHE A 169 11.98 8.46 2.44
N ASP A 170 12.89 7.48 2.50
CA ASP A 170 13.52 6.88 1.32
C ASP A 170 12.47 6.34 0.35
N LYS A 171 12.78 6.35 -0.94
CA LYS A 171 11.93 5.78 -1.97
C LYS A 171 11.86 4.26 -1.78
N VAL A 172 10.64 3.72 -1.79
CA VAL A 172 10.40 2.29 -1.54
C VAL A 172 9.50 1.66 -2.59
N ASP A 173 9.67 0.34 -2.75
CA ASP A 173 8.68 -0.50 -3.41
C ASP A 173 7.55 -0.86 -2.43
N VAL A 174 6.31 -0.70 -2.87
CA VAL A 174 5.11 -0.99 -2.08
C VAL A 174 4.41 -2.27 -2.54
N ASN A 175 4.82 -2.83 -3.68
CA ASN A 175 4.35 -4.06 -4.28
C ASN A 175 5.51 -4.94 -4.78
N GLY A 176 5.23 -6.22 -5.07
CA GLY A 176 6.20 -7.17 -5.59
C GLY A 176 7.13 -7.77 -4.52
N SER A 177 8.12 -8.56 -4.96
CA SER A 177 9.07 -9.26 -4.09
C SER A 177 9.92 -8.32 -3.23
N ASN A 178 10.13 -7.09 -3.70
CA ASN A 178 10.93 -6.07 -3.02
C ASN A 178 10.09 -5.14 -2.14
N THR A 179 8.80 -5.46 -1.91
CA THR A 179 7.92 -4.64 -1.07
C THR A 179 8.58 -4.38 0.28
N ALA A 180 8.69 -3.10 0.67
CA ALA A 180 9.21 -2.72 1.98
C ALA A 180 8.43 -3.41 3.11
N PRO A 181 9.10 -3.94 4.16
CA PRO A 181 8.44 -4.70 5.23
C PRO A 181 7.26 -3.96 5.89
N VAL A 182 7.37 -2.63 6.05
CA VAL A 182 6.28 -1.80 6.57
C VAL A 182 5.04 -1.86 5.67
N TYR A 183 5.19 -1.81 4.33
CA TYR A 183 4.06 -1.93 3.40
C TYR A 183 3.50 -3.35 3.32
N GLN A 184 4.31 -4.39 3.56
CA GLN A 184 3.80 -5.76 3.70
C GLN A 184 2.84 -5.84 4.89
N PHE A 185 3.24 -5.27 6.03
CA PHE A 185 2.39 -5.17 7.22
C PHE A 185 1.12 -4.35 6.96
N LEU A 186 1.23 -3.15 6.40
CA LEU A 186 0.08 -2.28 6.15
C LEU A 186 -0.98 -2.97 5.26
N LYS A 187 -0.54 -3.63 4.18
CA LYS A 187 -1.45 -4.37 3.29
C LYS A 187 -2.11 -5.57 3.96
N ALA A 188 -1.38 -6.28 4.82
CA ALA A 188 -1.91 -7.45 5.53
C ALA A 188 -2.90 -7.05 6.64
N SER A 189 -2.66 -5.94 7.33
CA SER A 189 -3.48 -5.48 8.45
C SER A 189 -4.81 -4.84 8.04
N ALA A 190 -4.91 -4.31 6.81
CA ALA A 190 -6.10 -3.59 6.33
C ALA A 190 -7.28 -4.48 5.89
N GLY A 191 -7.30 -5.78 6.21
CA GLY A 191 -8.49 -6.63 6.08
C GLY A 191 -9.10 -6.74 4.68
N GLY A 192 -8.51 -7.58 3.81
CA GLY A 192 -9.12 -8.03 2.56
C GLY A 192 -8.76 -9.51 2.34
N PHE A 193 -9.60 -10.26 1.60
CA PHE A 193 -9.52 -11.74 1.48
C PHE A 193 -8.11 -12.28 1.15
N LEU A 194 -7.26 -11.47 0.51
CA LEU A 194 -5.80 -11.57 0.52
C LEU A 194 -5.28 -10.13 0.45
N GLY A 195 -4.51 -9.66 1.45
CA GLY A 195 -3.99 -8.28 1.57
C GLY A 195 -3.59 -7.66 0.22
N GLY A 196 -4.49 -6.83 -0.33
CA GLY A 196 -4.44 -6.43 -1.73
C GLY A 196 -3.25 -5.53 -2.06
N LEU A 197 -2.76 -5.64 -3.29
CA LEU A 197 -1.73 -4.76 -3.84
C LEU A 197 -2.13 -3.28 -3.67
N ILE A 198 -1.15 -2.41 -3.47
CA ILE A 198 -1.38 -0.96 -3.59
C ILE A 198 -1.77 -0.67 -5.04
N LYS A 199 -2.90 0.02 -5.25
CA LYS A 199 -3.48 0.17 -6.59
C LYS A 199 -2.86 1.33 -7.37
N TRP A 200 -2.46 2.40 -6.68
CA TRP A 200 -1.90 3.60 -7.29
C TRP A 200 -1.15 4.47 -6.28
N ASN A 201 -0.62 5.60 -6.74
CA ASN A 201 -0.10 6.68 -5.89
C ASN A 201 -1.20 7.25 -4.97
N PHE A 202 -0.80 7.69 -3.79
CA PHE A 202 -1.65 8.28 -2.74
C PHE A 202 -2.66 7.32 -2.12
N GLU A 203 -2.34 6.03 -1.99
CA GLU A 203 -3.07 5.17 -1.08
C GLU A 203 -2.67 5.52 0.36
N LYS A 204 -3.63 5.53 1.30
CA LYS A 204 -3.39 5.97 2.67
C LYS A 204 -3.76 4.89 3.68
N PHE A 205 -2.99 4.78 4.74
CA PHE A 205 -3.29 3.93 5.89
C PHE A 205 -3.35 4.80 7.13
N LEU A 206 -4.48 4.76 7.83
CA LEU A 206 -4.63 5.40 9.12
C LEU A 206 -4.28 4.39 10.22
N VAL A 207 -3.43 4.82 11.15
CA VAL A 207 -2.90 4.01 12.22
C VAL A 207 -3.16 4.70 13.56
N ASP A 208 -3.63 3.95 14.54
CA ASP A 208 -3.89 4.47 15.89
C ASP A 208 -2.60 4.73 16.70
N LYS A 209 -2.78 5.29 17.90
CA LYS A 209 -1.69 5.60 18.85
C LYS A 209 -0.90 4.36 19.32
N ASN A 210 -1.47 3.15 19.19
CA ASN A 210 -0.85 1.88 19.54
C ASN A 210 -0.08 1.26 18.35
N GLY A 211 -0.20 1.86 17.16
CA GLY A 211 0.45 1.41 15.94
C GLY A 211 -0.33 0.33 15.19
N LYS A 212 -1.63 0.19 15.44
CA LYS A 212 -2.53 -0.70 14.69
C LYS A 212 -3.18 0.04 13.53
N VAL A 213 -3.22 -0.62 12.36
CA VAL A 213 -3.92 -0.07 11.18
C VAL A 213 -5.41 -0.12 11.46
N VAL A 214 -6.09 1.03 11.37
CA VAL A 214 -7.54 1.13 11.58
C VAL A 214 -8.32 1.19 10.28
N GLU A 215 -7.75 1.79 9.23
CA GLU A 215 -8.43 2.00 7.96
C GLU A 215 -7.44 2.18 6.80
N ARG A 216 -7.85 1.81 5.59
CA ARG A 216 -7.12 1.97 4.33
C ARG A 216 -7.98 2.73 3.32
N TYR A 217 -7.48 3.87 2.86
CA TYR A 217 -8.19 4.74 1.93
C TYR A 217 -7.61 4.67 0.52
N ALA A 218 -8.49 4.62 -0.47
CA ALA A 218 -8.12 4.56 -1.87
C ALA A 218 -7.37 5.82 -2.33
N PRO A 219 -6.57 5.72 -3.42
CA PRO A 219 -5.94 6.87 -4.09
C PRO A 219 -6.83 8.09 -4.30
N THR A 220 -8.09 7.85 -4.68
CA THR A 220 -9.09 8.88 -5.00
C THR A 220 -9.77 9.48 -3.77
N THR A 221 -9.59 8.91 -2.57
CA THR A 221 -10.10 9.50 -1.34
C THR A 221 -9.28 10.75 -1.02
N SER A 222 -9.96 11.89 -0.94
CA SER A 222 -9.36 13.16 -0.55
C SER A 222 -8.89 13.09 0.91
N PRO A 223 -7.67 13.53 1.24
CA PRO A 223 -7.22 13.63 2.62
C PRO A 223 -8.21 14.33 3.55
N PHE A 224 -8.91 15.39 3.12
CA PHE A 224 -9.93 16.05 3.95
C PHE A 224 -11.10 15.15 4.34
N GLN A 225 -11.44 14.15 3.53
CA GLN A 225 -12.48 13.17 3.91
C GLN A 225 -12.05 12.28 5.09
N ILE A 226 -10.74 12.14 5.31
CA ILE A 226 -10.14 11.33 6.39
C ILE A 226 -10.08 12.11 7.71
N GLU A 227 -10.23 13.44 7.68
CA GLU A 227 -10.08 14.32 8.84
C GLU A 227 -10.95 13.90 10.04
N LYS A 228 -12.19 13.48 9.79
CA LYS A 228 -13.11 13.03 10.84
C LYS A 228 -12.58 11.79 11.56
N ASP A 229 -11.92 10.89 10.86
CA ASP A 229 -11.36 9.67 11.46
C ASP A 229 -10.07 9.97 12.22
N ILE A 230 -9.25 10.91 11.73
CA ILE A 230 -8.11 11.46 12.48
C ILE A 230 -8.60 12.05 13.80
N GLN A 231 -9.59 12.93 13.77
CA GLN A 231 -10.14 13.57 14.97
C GLN A 231 -10.63 12.55 16.00
N LYS A 232 -11.34 11.49 15.57
CA LYS A 232 -11.79 10.42 16.46
C LYS A 232 -10.62 9.78 17.22
N LEU A 233 -9.50 9.53 16.54
CA LEU A 233 -8.33 8.90 17.16
C LEU A 233 -7.51 9.86 18.03
N LEU A 234 -7.59 11.17 17.79
CA LEU A 234 -6.88 12.17 18.60
C LEU A 234 -7.50 12.36 19.98
N VAL A 235 -8.83 12.25 20.08
CA VAL A 235 -9.60 12.51 21.31
C VAL A 235 -9.58 11.34 22.31
N VAL A 236 -9.18 10.15 21.87
CA VAL A 236 -9.04 8.94 22.72
C VAL A 236 -7.71 8.95 23.46
#